data_AF-A0A1R3HQM4-F1
#
_entry.id   AF-A0A1R3HQM4-F1
#
_cell.length_a   1.000
_cell.length_b   1.000
_cell.length_c   1.000
_cell.angle_alpha   90.00
_cell.angle_beta   90.00
_cell.angle_gamma   90.00
#
_symmetry.space_group_name_H-M   'P 1'
#
loop_
_entity.id
_entity.type
_entity.pdbx_description
1 polymer ?
#
loop_
_entity_poly.entity_id
_entity_poly.type
_entity_poly.pdbx_seq_one_letter_code
_entity_poly.pdbx_strand_id
1 'polypeptide(L)'
;MEDTFSNDDIASEVLSRLPAKNTCILSCIHPGCFGDTSGLAKELVIYICNPLSKEWIALRPKRSDVSDTIGFAFDPFGSSLSPDPCFKLVSIHRTKRNANVYSFSVYTSEIGEWRPSKNVCHCNFTIRKNKMIFVKSRFYWSTWEHHIITFDDERKLYAVIKLPGLVMQLNGRGRGGLPSSF
;
A
#
# COMPACT_ATOMS: atom_id res chain seq x y z
N MET A 1 23.81 -6.67 32.90
CA MET A 1 23.10 -7.49 31.89
C MET A 1 22.25 -6.52 31.12
N GLU A 2 22.66 -6.16 29.92
CA GLU A 2 21.80 -5.38 29.02
C GLU A 2 20.91 -6.38 28.29
N ASP A 3 19.61 -6.31 28.55
CA ASP A 3 18.61 -7.07 27.79
C ASP A 3 18.51 -6.45 26.39
N THR A 4 19.31 -6.96 25.46
CA THR A 4 19.16 -6.68 24.04
C THR A 4 17.91 -7.38 23.53
N PHE A 5 16.78 -6.67 23.52
CA PHE A 5 15.59 -7.10 22.78
C PHE A 5 15.92 -7.14 21.29
N SER A 6 15.88 -8.33 20.68
CA SER A 6 15.96 -8.45 19.22
C SER A 6 14.66 -7.95 18.61
N ASN A 7 14.74 -7.32 17.43
CA ASN A 7 13.54 -6.96 16.66
C ASN A 7 12.66 -8.21 16.35
N ASP A 8 13.27 -9.39 16.32
CA ASP A 8 12.59 -10.67 16.12
C ASP A 8 11.71 -11.07 17.32
N ASP A 9 12.09 -10.67 18.54
CA ASP A 9 11.33 -10.95 19.76
C ASP A 9 10.06 -10.10 19.81
N ILE A 10 10.16 -8.84 19.38
CA ILE A 10 9.02 -7.92 19.28
C ILE A 10 8.07 -8.39 18.18
N ALA A 11 8.60 -8.81 17.02
CA ALA A 11 7.78 -9.36 15.95
C ALA A 11 7.04 -10.62 16.41
N SER A 12 7.72 -11.51 17.14
CA SER A 12 7.14 -12.74 17.68
C SER A 12 6.04 -12.47 18.72
N GLU A 13 6.24 -11.49 19.60
CA GLU A 13 5.25 -11.09 20.62
C GLU A 13 4.04 -10.36 20.03
N VAL A 14 4.23 -9.58 18.96
CA VAL A 14 3.12 -8.97 18.23
C VAL A 14 2.32 -10.03 17.46
N LEU A 15 3.01 -11.00 16.86
CA LEU A 15 2.41 -12.12 16.14
C LEU A 15 1.64 -13.08 17.05
N SER A 16 2.11 -13.31 18.28
CA SER A 16 1.45 -14.19 19.26
C SER A 16 0.10 -13.63 19.77
N ARG A 17 -0.08 -12.31 19.69
CA ARG A 17 -1.29 -11.59 20.12
C ARG A 17 -2.34 -11.41 19.03
N LEU A 18 -2.00 -11.73 17.77
CA LEU A 18 -2.95 -11.72 16.66
C LEU A 18 -3.67 -13.08 16.59
N PRO A 19 -4.98 -13.13 16.29
CA PRO A 19 -5.69 -14.40 16.15
C PRO A 19 -5.01 -15.25 15.07
N ALA A 20 -4.45 -16.39 15.50
CA ALA A 20 -3.42 -17.20 14.83
C ALA A 20 -3.79 -17.79 13.45
N LYS A 21 -4.92 -17.41 12.84
CA LYS A 21 -5.41 -18.03 11.60
C LYS A 21 -5.21 -17.19 10.33
N ASN A 22 -4.99 -15.87 10.40
CA ASN A 22 -5.20 -15.01 9.23
C ASN A 22 -4.13 -13.94 8.95
N THR A 23 -2.92 -14.07 9.51
CA THR A 23 -1.93 -12.99 9.43
C THR A 23 -0.89 -13.29 8.36
N CYS A 24 -0.92 -12.56 7.24
CA CYS A 24 0.21 -12.44 6.33
C CYS A 24 0.82 -11.03 6.48
N ILE A 25 2.15 -10.94 6.49
CA ILE A 25 2.85 -9.66 6.57
C ILE A 25 3.42 -9.35 5.19
N LEU A 26 3.16 -8.14 4.72
CA LEU A 26 3.79 -7.57 3.54
C LEU A 26 4.98 -6.71 3.96
N SER A 27 6.17 -7.04 3.47
CA SER A 27 7.34 -6.16 3.55
C SER A 27 7.81 -5.80 2.14
N CYS A 28 7.99 -4.52 1.88
CA CYS A 28 8.53 -4.03 0.62
C CYS A 28 9.92 -3.47 0.88
N ILE A 29 10.95 -4.14 0.35
CA ILE A 29 12.33 -3.70 0.50
C ILE A 29 12.76 -3.04 -0.81
N HIS A 30 13.20 -1.79 -0.69
CA HIS A 30 13.96 -1.13 -1.75
C HIS A 30 15.44 -1.23 -1.37
N PRO A 31 16.30 -1.84 -2.19
CA PRO A 31 17.74 -1.77 -1.97
C PRO A 31 18.20 -0.30 -2.09
N GLY A 32 18.40 0.37 -0.95
CA GLY A 32 19.16 1.61 -0.80
C GLY A 32 18.37 2.93 -0.80
N CYS A 33 17.96 3.38 0.38
CA CYS A 33 17.80 4.80 0.72
C CYS A 33 18.99 5.28 1.57
N PHE A 34 20.22 5.05 1.13
CA PHE A 34 21.39 5.77 1.63
C PHE A 34 22.34 6.04 0.46
N GLY A 35 22.36 7.29 0.01
CA GLY A 35 23.55 7.96 -0.52
C GLY A 35 24.30 7.44 -1.75
N ASP A 36 23.70 6.68 -2.68
CA ASP A 36 24.43 6.24 -3.88
C ASP A 36 23.93 6.89 -5.18
N THR A 37 24.83 7.64 -5.82
CA THR A 37 24.70 8.39 -7.09
C THR A 37 24.92 7.53 -8.33
N SER A 38 24.97 6.20 -8.20
CA SER A 38 25.05 5.30 -9.35
C SER A 38 23.66 5.05 -9.94
N GLY A 39 23.46 5.43 -11.22
CA GLY A 39 22.22 5.28 -11.99
C GLY A 39 21.79 3.84 -12.29
N LEU A 40 22.15 2.88 -11.44
CA LEU A 40 21.74 1.49 -11.56
C LEU A 40 20.28 1.34 -11.11
N ALA A 41 19.50 0.68 -11.96
CA ALA A 41 18.08 0.47 -11.78
C ALA A 41 17.79 -0.41 -10.54
N LYS A 42 17.62 0.20 -9.36
CA LYS A 42 17.19 -0.45 -8.09
C LYS A 42 15.97 -1.38 -8.24
N GLU A 43 16.16 -2.69 -8.22
CA GLU A 43 15.05 -3.65 -8.35
C GLU A 43 14.08 -3.57 -7.17
N LEU A 44 12.77 -3.56 -7.43
CA LEU A 44 11.75 -3.64 -6.38
C LEU A 44 11.50 -5.12 -6.06
N VAL A 45 11.68 -5.51 -4.81
CA VAL A 45 11.36 -6.87 -4.35
C VAL A 45 10.30 -6.79 -3.25
N ILE A 46 9.25 -7.58 -3.43
CA ILE A 46 8.11 -7.63 -2.51
C ILE A 46 8.18 -8.98 -1.80
N TYR A 47 8.30 -8.95 -0.48
CA TYR A 47 8.32 -10.14 0.36
C TYR A 47 6.96 -10.30 1.04
N ILE A 48 6.37 -11.47 0.86
CA ILE A 48 5.15 -11.88 1.54
C ILE A 48 5.54 -13.01 2.46
N CYS A 49 5.33 -12.80 3.76
CA CYS A 49 5.62 -13.79 4.78
C CYS A 49 4.31 -14.33 5.34
N ASN A 50 4.20 -15.66 5.39
CA ASN A 50 3.26 -16.33 6.26
C ASN A 50 3.98 -16.61 7.60
N PRO A 51 3.80 -15.78 8.64
CA PRO A 51 4.43 -15.98 9.94
C PRO A 51 4.08 -17.32 10.60
N LEU A 52 2.94 -17.93 10.26
CA LEU A 52 2.53 -19.21 10.83
C LEU A 52 3.31 -20.37 10.21
N SER A 53 3.43 -20.42 8.89
CA SER A 53 4.19 -21.48 8.20
C SER A 53 5.69 -21.17 8.10
N LYS A 54 6.10 -19.92 8.37
CA LYS A 54 7.45 -19.39 8.11
C LYS A 54 7.86 -19.51 6.65
N GLU A 55 6.89 -19.50 5.75
CA GLU A 55 7.12 -19.48 4.31
C GLU A 55 7.18 -18.05 3.80
N TRP A 56 8.01 -17.83 2.79
CA TRP A 56 8.29 -16.52 2.23
C TRP A 56 8.18 -16.61 0.72
N ILE A 57 7.47 -15.66 0.12
CA ILE A 57 7.39 -15.50 -1.33
C ILE A 57 8.06 -14.18 -1.68
N ALA A 58 9.03 -14.23 -2.59
CA ALA A 58 9.69 -13.05 -3.14
C ALA A 58 9.14 -12.77 -4.55
N LEU A 59 8.40 -11.68 -4.70
CA LEU A 59 7.88 -11.23 -5.98
C LEU A 59 8.78 -10.13 -6.55
N ARG A 60 9.17 -10.30 -7.82
CA ARG A 60 10.04 -9.39 -8.57
C ARG A 60 9.27 -8.81 -9.76
N PRO A 61 8.40 -7.82 -9.53
CA PRO A 61 7.66 -7.18 -10.61
C PRO A 61 8.61 -6.41 -11.55
N LYS A 62 8.28 -6.37 -12.85
CA LYS A 62 9.01 -5.51 -13.78
C LYS A 62 8.74 -4.04 -13.42
N ARG A 63 9.77 -3.20 -13.50
CA ARG A 63 9.68 -1.78 -13.08
C ARG A 63 8.65 -0.94 -13.83
N SER A 64 8.22 -1.36 -15.03
CA SER A 64 7.15 -0.72 -15.77
C SER A 64 5.77 -0.93 -15.14
N ASP A 65 5.63 -1.98 -14.33
CA ASP A 65 4.32 -2.54 -14.01
C ASP A 65 3.81 -2.05 -12.65
N VAL A 66 4.69 -1.61 -11.74
CA VAL A 66 4.34 -1.30 -10.35
C VAL A 66 5.18 -0.18 -9.72
N SER A 67 4.61 0.49 -8.72
CA SER A 67 5.31 1.40 -7.79
C SER A 67 5.61 0.77 -6.43
N ASP A 68 6.30 1.53 -5.59
CA ASP A 68 6.54 1.24 -4.18
C ASP A 68 5.31 1.41 -3.26
N THR A 69 4.17 1.88 -3.80
CA THR A 69 2.94 2.05 -3.03
C THR A 69 2.03 0.86 -3.29
N ILE A 70 2.13 -0.14 -2.41
CA ILE A 70 1.46 -1.43 -2.57
C ILE A 70 0.42 -1.63 -1.46
N GLY A 71 -0.79 -2.00 -1.88
CA GLY A 71 -1.85 -2.51 -1.04
C GLY A 71 -1.75 -4.02 -0.92
N PHE A 72 -1.95 -4.57 0.28
CA PHE A 72 -2.00 -6.01 0.55
C PHE A 72 -3.41 -6.40 1.01
N ALA A 73 -3.93 -7.47 0.43
CA ALA A 73 -5.14 -8.13 0.88
C ALA A 73 -4.90 -9.63 0.99
N PHE A 74 -5.42 -10.23 2.06
CA PHE A 74 -5.38 -11.66 2.28
C PHE A 74 -6.80 -12.16 2.50
N ASP A 75 -7.17 -13.19 1.75
CA ASP A 75 -8.44 -13.89 1.90
C ASP A 75 -8.17 -15.34 2.36
N PRO A 76 -8.35 -15.64 3.66
CA PRO A 76 -8.10 -16.97 4.21
C PRO A 76 -9.10 -18.01 3.73
N PHE A 77 -10.25 -17.60 3.20
CA PHE A 77 -11.30 -18.50 2.72
C PHE A 77 -11.27 -18.69 1.20
N GLY A 78 -10.27 -18.09 0.55
CA GLY A 78 -10.14 -18.10 -0.89
C GLY A 78 -11.17 -17.21 -1.58
N SER A 79 -11.21 -17.30 -2.91
CA SER A 79 -12.17 -16.56 -3.72
C SER A 79 -13.38 -17.42 -4.06
N SER A 80 -14.39 -16.83 -4.71
CA SER A 80 -15.50 -17.61 -5.29
C SER A 80 -15.04 -18.65 -6.33
N LEU A 81 -13.80 -18.56 -6.81
CA LEU A 81 -13.23 -19.43 -7.85
C LEU A 81 -12.32 -20.53 -7.30
N SER A 82 -11.72 -20.34 -6.12
CA SER A 82 -10.90 -21.36 -5.46
C SER A 82 -11.06 -21.31 -3.95
N PRO A 83 -11.32 -22.46 -3.28
CA PRO A 83 -11.46 -22.52 -1.82
C PRO A 83 -10.13 -22.38 -1.07
N ASP A 84 -9.00 -22.32 -1.80
CA ASP A 84 -7.67 -22.17 -1.23
C ASP A 84 -7.39 -20.72 -0.83
N PRO A 85 -6.67 -20.47 0.28
CA PRO A 85 -6.29 -19.14 0.71
C PRO A 85 -5.58 -18.38 -0.41
N CYS A 86 -6.04 -17.17 -0.69
CA CYS A 86 -5.46 -16.35 -1.73
C CYS A 86 -5.07 -14.97 -1.20
N PHE A 87 -4.05 -14.38 -1.82
CA PHE A 87 -3.66 -13.01 -1.51
C PHE A 87 -3.62 -12.19 -2.78
N LYS A 88 -3.86 -10.89 -2.60
CA LYS A 88 -3.86 -9.90 -3.67
C LYS A 88 -2.96 -8.74 -3.30
N LEU A 89 -2.25 -8.24 -4.30
CA LEU A 89 -1.51 -7.00 -4.20
C LEU A 89 -2.09 -5.99 -5.19
N VAL A 90 -2.24 -4.75 -4.75
CA VAL A 90 -2.63 -3.64 -5.63
C VAL A 90 -1.58 -2.56 -5.55
N SER A 91 -0.85 -2.36 -6.63
CA SER A 91 0.07 -1.24 -6.76
C SER A 91 -0.66 -0.03 -7.33
N ILE A 92 -0.52 1.13 -6.69
CA ILE A 92 -1.05 2.40 -7.18
C ILE A 92 0.11 3.31 -7.61
N HIS A 93 0.08 3.80 -8.84
CA HIS A 93 1.18 4.58 -9.40
C HIS A 93 0.68 5.72 -10.28
N ARG A 94 1.42 6.85 -10.29
CA ARG A 94 1.11 7.95 -11.21
C ARG A 94 1.57 7.60 -12.61
N THR A 95 0.76 7.94 -13.60
CA THR A 95 1.16 7.74 -15.00
C THR A 95 2.29 8.72 -15.36
N LYS A 96 3.28 8.26 -16.13
CA LYS A 96 4.37 9.14 -16.61
C LYS A 96 3.86 10.27 -17.50
N ARG A 97 2.73 10.07 -18.17
CA ARG A 97 2.13 11.04 -19.11
C ARG A 97 1.31 12.10 -18.40
N ASN A 98 0.71 11.80 -17.25
CA ASN A 98 -0.14 12.73 -16.52
C ASN A 98 -0.03 12.51 -15.00
N ALA A 99 0.54 13.51 -14.32
CA ALA A 99 0.74 13.48 -12.87
C ALA A 99 -0.58 13.48 -12.07
N ASN A 100 -1.71 13.84 -12.71
CA ASN A 100 -3.04 13.85 -12.10
C ASN A 100 -3.83 12.55 -12.35
N VAL A 101 -3.18 11.52 -12.87
CA VAL A 101 -3.82 10.23 -13.16
C VAL A 101 -3.09 9.12 -12.43
N TYR A 102 -3.83 8.40 -11.60
CA TYR A 102 -3.39 7.19 -10.95
C TYR A 102 -3.86 5.97 -11.73
N SER A 103 -2.92 5.08 -12.02
CA SER A 103 -3.17 3.74 -12.54
C SER A 103 -2.97 2.71 -11.45
N PHE A 104 -3.67 1.59 -11.60
CA PHE A 104 -3.59 0.47 -10.67
C PHE A 104 -3.07 -0.76 -11.40
N SER A 105 -2.20 -1.51 -10.75
CA SER A 105 -1.78 -2.84 -11.19
C SER A 105 -2.09 -3.84 -10.11
N VAL A 106 -2.73 -4.95 -10.49
CA VAL A 106 -3.23 -5.96 -9.56
C VAL A 106 -2.45 -7.25 -9.78
N TYR A 107 -2.00 -7.85 -8.69
CA TYR A 107 -1.47 -9.20 -8.64
C TYR A 107 -2.40 -10.05 -7.78
N THR A 108 -2.64 -11.28 -8.21
CA THR A 108 -3.42 -12.27 -7.48
C THR A 108 -2.62 -13.56 -7.40
N SER A 109 -2.55 -14.19 -6.23
CA SER A 109 -1.82 -15.44 -6.04
C SER A 109 -2.30 -16.57 -6.95
N GLU A 110 -3.57 -16.58 -7.33
CA GLU A 110 -4.17 -17.56 -8.25
C GLU A 110 -3.56 -17.52 -9.65
N ILE A 111 -3.33 -16.32 -10.18
CA ILE A 111 -2.80 -16.11 -11.54
C ILE A 111 -1.28 -16.07 -11.53
N GLY A 112 -0.68 -15.54 -10.46
CA GLY A 112 0.77 -15.41 -10.34
C GLY A 112 1.37 -14.28 -11.19
N GLU A 113 0.55 -13.40 -11.77
CA GLU A 113 1.02 -12.31 -12.65
C GLU A 113 0.45 -10.94 -12.26
N TRP A 114 1.24 -9.90 -12.53
CA TRP A 114 0.79 -8.51 -12.44
C TRP A 114 0.01 -8.13 -13.69
N ARG A 115 -1.19 -7.57 -13.51
CA ARG A 115 -2.03 -7.10 -14.60
C ARG A 115 -2.42 -5.64 -14.38
N PRO A 116 -2.27 -4.77 -15.39
CA PRO A 116 -2.77 -3.40 -15.29
C PRO A 116 -4.30 -3.42 -15.23
N SER A 117 -4.85 -2.63 -14.32
CA SER A 117 -6.28 -2.34 -14.29
C SER A 117 -6.64 -1.40 -15.43
N LYS A 118 -7.78 -1.64 -16.08
CA LYS A 118 -8.30 -0.73 -17.12
C LYS A 118 -8.75 0.61 -16.53
N ASN A 119 -9.02 0.66 -15.23
CA ASN A 119 -9.56 1.83 -14.57
C ASN A 119 -8.43 2.73 -14.06
N VAL A 120 -8.61 4.03 -14.29
CA VAL A 120 -7.67 5.08 -13.91
C VAL A 120 -8.38 6.14 -13.07
N CYS A 121 -7.76 6.55 -11.97
CA CYS A 121 -8.29 7.56 -11.08
C CYS A 121 -7.75 8.94 -11.45
N HIS A 122 -8.63 9.86 -11.82
CA HIS A 122 -8.28 11.25 -12.12
C HIS A 122 -8.30 12.08 -10.83
N CYS A 123 -7.15 12.24 -10.19
CA CYS A 123 -7.01 13.10 -9.02
C CYS A 123 -5.56 13.60 -8.86
N ASN A 124 -5.41 14.80 -8.28
CA ASN A 124 -4.13 15.44 -8.02
C ASN A 124 -3.60 15.22 -6.59
N PHE A 125 -4.29 14.41 -5.78
CA PHE A 125 -3.94 14.14 -4.39
C PHE A 125 -2.64 13.35 -4.27
N THR A 126 -1.90 13.54 -3.18
CA THR A 126 -0.62 12.88 -2.95
C THR A 126 -0.78 11.81 -1.88
N ILE A 127 -0.58 10.55 -2.28
CA ILE A 127 -0.71 9.39 -1.38
C ILE A 127 0.40 9.39 -0.34
N ARG A 128 0.02 9.11 0.91
CA ARG A 128 0.95 8.84 2.00
C ARG A 128 1.42 7.40 1.89
N LYS A 129 2.71 7.20 1.60
CA LYS A 129 3.31 5.86 1.51
C LYS A 129 3.04 5.07 2.79
N ASN A 130 2.80 3.77 2.64
CA ASN A 130 2.55 2.82 3.75
C ASN A 130 1.34 3.13 4.64
N LYS A 131 0.43 4.03 4.22
CA LYS A 131 -0.84 4.32 4.92
C LYS A 131 -2.01 3.82 4.08
N MET A 132 -2.15 2.50 4.07
CA MET A 132 -3.16 1.77 3.32
C MET A 132 -3.87 0.78 4.24
N ILE A 133 -5.18 0.60 4.05
CA ILE A 133 -5.96 -0.47 4.68
C ILE A 133 -6.82 -1.18 3.64
N PHE A 134 -7.09 -2.46 3.88
CA PHE A 134 -8.01 -3.26 3.09
C PHE A 134 -9.21 -3.66 3.95
N VAL A 135 -10.42 -3.30 3.53
CA VAL A 135 -11.67 -3.56 4.26
C VAL A 135 -12.78 -3.87 3.26
N LYS A 136 -13.53 -4.96 3.48
CA LYS A 136 -14.70 -5.34 2.65
C LYS A 136 -14.40 -5.28 1.15
N SER A 137 -13.35 -5.99 0.71
CA SER A 137 -12.92 -6.06 -0.70
C SER A 137 -12.45 -4.74 -1.33
N ARG A 138 -12.13 -3.74 -0.50
CA ARG A 138 -11.69 -2.42 -0.96
C ARG A 138 -10.40 -1.98 -0.30
N PHE A 139 -9.53 -1.42 -1.12
CA PHE A 139 -8.30 -0.77 -0.68
C PHE A 139 -8.57 0.72 -0.46
N TYR A 140 -8.00 1.26 0.61
CA TYR A 140 -8.10 2.67 0.98
C TYR A 140 -6.70 3.21 1.20
N TRP A 141 -6.30 4.21 0.42
CA TRP A 141 -5.04 4.92 0.60
C TRP A 141 -5.31 6.31 1.16
N SER A 142 -4.65 6.62 2.28
CA SER A 142 -4.65 7.97 2.84
C SER A 142 -3.82 8.89 1.96
N THR A 143 -4.35 10.08 1.69
CA THR A 143 -3.59 11.16 1.04
C THR A 143 -3.16 12.21 2.05
N TRP A 144 -2.25 13.12 1.64
CA TRP A 144 -1.85 14.27 2.47
C TRP A 144 -2.95 15.31 2.59
N GLU A 145 -3.83 15.34 1.60
CA GLU A 145 -5.03 16.15 1.55
C GLU A 145 -6.17 15.48 2.33
N HIS A 146 -7.26 16.21 2.53
CA HIS A 146 -8.45 15.71 3.25
C HIS A 146 -9.28 14.69 2.44
N HIS A 147 -8.62 13.77 1.75
CA HIS A 147 -9.24 12.78 0.86
C HIS A 147 -8.64 11.39 1.08
N ILE A 148 -9.44 10.37 0.75
CA ILE A 148 -9.03 8.97 0.69
C ILE A 148 -9.29 8.47 -0.73
N ILE A 149 -8.28 7.87 -1.34
CA ILE A 149 -8.43 7.19 -2.62
C ILE A 149 -8.81 5.75 -2.33
N THR A 150 -9.84 5.25 -3.03
CA THR A 150 -10.31 3.88 -2.87
C THR A 150 -10.27 3.11 -4.17
N PHE A 151 -10.00 1.81 -4.07
CA PHE A 151 -10.06 0.88 -5.19
C PHE A 151 -10.83 -0.37 -4.76
N ASP A 152 -11.91 -0.63 -5.46
CA ASP A 152 -12.72 -1.84 -5.35
C ASP A 152 -12.22 -2.85 -6.37
N ASP A 153 -11.66 -3.97 -5.89
CA ASP A 153 -11.11 -5.01 -6.77
C ASP A 153 -12.21 -5.80 -7.50
N GLU A 154 -13.36 -5.99 -6.87
CA GLU A 154 -14.48 -6.78 -7.41
C GLU A 154 -15.19 -6.04 -8.54
N ARG A 155 -15.49 -4.76 -8.31
CA ARG A 155 -16.13 -3.91 -9.31
C ARG A 155 -15.14 -3.26 -10.26
N LYS A 156 -13.84 -3.39 -9.96
CA LYS A 156 -12.72 -2.66 -10.57
C LYS A 156 -12.87 -1.13 -10.48
N LEU A 157 -13.79 -0.62 -9.67
CA LEU A 157 -14.08 0.82 -9.60
C LEU A 157 -13.12 1.53 -8.65
N TYR A 158 -12.84 2.79 -8.93
CA TYR A 158 -12.21 3.68 -7.97
C TYR A 158 -13.22 4.70 -7.46
N ALA A 159 -12.98 5.24 -6.27
CA ALA A 159 -13.71 6.39 -5.77
C ALA A 159 -12.80 7.23 -4.88
N VAL A 160 -13.06 8.54 -4.84
CA VAL A 160 -12.39 9.44 -3.92
C VAL A 160 -13.38 9.88 -2.85
N ILE A 161 -13.03 9.61 -1.60
CA ILE A 161 -13.86 9.97 -0.44
C ILE A 161 -13.27 11.24 0.17
N LYS A 162 -14.08 12.30 0.26
CA LYS A 162 -13.72 13.51 1.01
C LYS A 162 -13.97 13.25 2.50
N LEU A 163 -12.97 13.52 3.33
CA LEU A 163 -13.08 13.36 4.78
C LEU A 163 -13.93 14.50 5.39
N PRO A 164 -14.85 14.21 6.32
CA PRO A 164 -15.55 15.25 7.06
C PRO A 164 -14.59 16.03 7.95
N GLY A 165 -14.87 17.32 8.17
CA GLY A 165 -14.04 18.22 8.98
C GLY A 165 -13.43 19.38 8.18
N LEU A 166 -12.90 20.37 8.90
CA LEU A 166 -12.17 21.49 8.30
C LEU A 166 -10.94 20.94 7.58
N VAL A 167 -10.73 21.37 6.33
CA VAL A 167 -9.54 21.04 5.55
C VAL A 167 -8.33 21.41 6.41
N MET A 168 -7.49 20.43 6.80
CA MET A 168 -6.18 20.70 7.38
C MET A 168 -5.36 21.52 6.37
N GLN A 169 -5.47 22.84 6.45
CA GLN A 169 -4.51 23.73 5.82
C GLN A 169 -3.20 23.60 6.61
N LEU A 170 -2.33 22.69 6.17
CA LEU A 170 -0.92 22.72 6.56
C LEU A 170 -0.22 23.90 5.87
N ASN A 171 -0.71 25.12 6.12
CA ASN A 171 0.03 26.34 5.83
C ASN A 171 0.91 26.65 7.04
N GLY A 172 2.01 25.92 7.11
CA GLY A 172 3.04 26.05 8.14
C GLY A 172 4.33 26.71 7.63
N ARG A 173 4.22 27.83 6.89
CA ARG A 173 5.25 28.88 6.92
C ARG A 173 4.52 30.21 7.05
N GLY A 174 4.54 30.73 8.28
CA GLY A 174 3.78 31.90 8.66
C GLY A 174 4.20 33.17 7.93
N ARG A 175 3.21 34.03 7.72
CA ARG A 175 3.27 35.43 8.13
C ARG A 175 1.86 35.87 8.47
N GLY A 176 1.74 36.50 9.62
CA GLY A 176 0.48 36.79 10.30
C GLY A 176 -0.43 37.75 9.55
N GLY A 177 -1.69 37.68 9.92
CA GLY A 177 -2.74 38.61 9.58
C GLY A 177 -4.02 38.14 10.26
N LEU A 178 -4.30 38.70 11.44
CA LEU A 178 -5.62 38.58 12.08
C LEU A 178 -6.69 39.07 11.10
N PRO A 179 -7.82 38.37 10.91
CA PRO A 179 -8.96 38.98 10.26
C PRO A 179 -9.63 39.93 11.26
N SER A 180 -9.57 41.22 10.96
CA SER A 180 -10.40 42.25 11.57
C SER A 180 -11.87 42.02 11.24
N SER A 181 -12.69 42.01 12.27
CA SER A 181 -14.15 42.10 12.24
C SER A 181 -14.65 43.30 11.43
N PHE A 182 -15.63 43.07 10.55
CA PHE A 182 -16.87 43.85 10.36
C PHE A 182 -17.91 42.96 9.69
#